data_AF-A0A7V1ZTN4-F1
#
_entry.id   AF-A0A7V1ZTN4-F1
#
_cell.length_a   1.000
_cell.length_b   1.000
_cell.length_c   1.000
_cell.angle_alpha   90.00
_cell.angle_beta   90.00
_cell.angle_gamma   90.00
#
_symmetry.space_group_name_H-M   'P 1'
#
loop_
_entity.id
_entity.type
_entity.pdbx_description
1 polymer ?
#
loop_
_entity_poly.entity_id
_entity_poly.type
_entity_poly.pdbx_seq_one_letter_code
_entity_poly.pdbx_strand_id
1 'polypeptide(L)'
;MPRRIVRHNWIYQMLSPELWGEDEISGRQMRIGQAVRLELEKLPDSEREFVELYWFQGRSTSEIARLLNCKPYNLVNLNRRIMRKLKNSLADFVEEEFRLRADHQGKCRICCHPDVEKINLKLKSKKPHETYRGLIRLLKTDYGIDIKTPQAIIGHLKYHLREEL
;
A
#
# COMPACT_ATOMS: atom_id res chain seq x y z
N MET A 1 10.55 -32.24 -9.34
CA MET A 1 11.52 -31.32 -8.70
C MET A 1 10.92 -29.92 -8.65
N PRO A 2 10.54 -29.38 -7.49
CA PRO A 2 10.02 -28.02 -7.45
C PRO A 2 11.18 -27.04 -7.61
N ARG A 3 11.02 -26.12 -8.56
CA ARG A 3 11.97 -25.05 -8.86
C ARG A 3 12.20 -24.21 -7.60
N ARG A 4 13.43 -24.19 -7.13
CA ARG A 4 13.95 -23.30 -6.10
C ARG A 4 13.82 -21.86 -6.61
N ILE A 5 12.68 -21.21 -6.38
CA ILE A 5 12.60 -19.75 -6.44
C ILE A 5 13.16 -19.25 -5.11
N VAL A 6 14.49 -19.28 -4.98
CA VAL A 6 15.18 -18.49 -3.96
C VAL A 6 15.14 -17.04 -4.46
N ARG A 7 13.97 -16.42 -4.41
CA ARG A 7 13.95 -14.96 -4.30
C ARG A 7 14.38 -14.70 -2.86
N HIS A 8 15.64 -14.33 -2.68
CA HIS A 8 16.11 -13.64 -1.48
C HIS A 8 15.15 -12.46 -1.27
N ASN A 9 14.11 -12.69 -0.47
CA ASN A 9 13.05 -11.73 -0.24
C ASN A 9 13.56 -10.81 0.87
N TRP A 10 14.25 -9.75 0.45
CA TRP A 10 14.88 -8.77 1.34
C TRP A 10 13.89 -8.22 2.40
N ILE A 11 12.58 -8.19 2.08
CA ILE A 11 11.50 -7.83 3.01
C ILE A 11 11.40 -8.82 4.18
N TYR A 12 11.48 -10.13 3.93
CA TYR A 12 11.43 -11.16 4.98
C TYR A 12 12.67 -11.11 5.88
N GLN A 13 13.84 -10.93 5.28
CA GLN A 13 15.07 -10.73 6.03
C GLN A 13 14.91 -9.49 6.93
N MET A 14 14.55 -8.33 6.39
CA MET A 14 14.45 -7.04 7.13
C MET A 14 13.42 -6.99 8.27
N LEU A 15 12.44 -7.89 8.28
CA LEU A 15 11.32 -7.80 9.23
C LEU A 15 11.31 -8.91 10.29
N SER A 16 12.18 -9.92 10.16
CA SER A 16 12.32 -11.01 11.13
C SER A 16 13.58 -10.83 11.99
N PRO A 17 13.53 -10.07 13.11
CA PRO A 17 14.70 -9.77 13.95
C PRO A 17 15.42 -11.02 14.50
N GLU A 18 14.71 -12.14 14.63
CA GLU A 18 15.21 -13.44 15.09
C GLU A 18 16.21 -14.10 14.12
N LEU A 19 16.20 -13.71 12.83
CA LEU A 19 17.08 -14.25 11.80
C LEU A 19 18.41 -13.48 11.68
N TRP A 20 18.59 -12.45 12.50
CA TRP A 20 19.79 -11.64 12.53
C TRP A 20 20.61 -12.05 13.74
N GLY A 21 21.81 -12.61 13.51
CA GLY A 21 22.79 -12.76 14.58
C GLY A 21 23.05 -11.38 15.21
N GLU A 22 23.22 -11.35 16.54
CA GLU A 22 23.27 -10.12 17.35
C GLU A 22 24.36 -9.12 16.92
N ASP A 23 25.33 -9.53 16.09
CA ASP A 23 26.54 -8.77 15.81
C ASP A 23 26.60 -8.03 14.45
N GLU A 24 25.61 -8.14 13.54
CA GLU A 24 25.80 -7.58 12.18
C GLU A 24 24.58 -6.90 11.52
N ILE A 25 23.59 -6.43 12.29
CA ILE A 25 22.60 -5.50 11.72
C ILE A 25 23.20 -4.10 11.68
N SER A 26 23.64 -3.66 10.50
CA SER A 26 24.01 -2.25 10.34
C SER A 26 22.81 -1.37 10.72
N GLY A 27 23.03 -0.24 11.40
CA GLY A 27 21.93 0.67 11.79
C GLY A 27 21.04 1.10 10.61
N ARG A 28 21.56 1.02 9.38
CA ARG A 28 20.81 1.20 8.14
C ARG A 28 19.76 0.12 7.89
N GLN A 29 20.09 -1.16 8.05
CA GLN A 29 19.12 -2.26 7.88
C GLN A 29 18.00 -2.18 8.92
N MET A 30 18.31 -1.79 10.15
CA MET A 30 17.30 -1.56 11.19
C MET A 30 16.34 -0.44 10.81
N ARG A 31 16.83 0.70 10.31
CA ARG A 31 15.98 1.81 9.83
C ARG A 31 15.08 1.38 8.67
N ILE A 32 15.61 0.63 7.70
CA ILE A 32 14.80 0.14 6.58
C ILE A 32 13.72 -0.83 7.09
N GLY A 33 14.10 -1.78 7.96
CA GLY A 33 13.15 -2.71 8.57
C GLY A 33 12.04 -2.01 9.34
N GLN A 34 12.37 -0.99 10.14
CA GLN A 34 11.38 -0.18 10.86
C GLN A 34 10.46 0.59 9.91
N ALA A 35 11.00 1.26 8.89
CA ALA A 35 10.20 2.01 7.92
C ALA A 35 9.19 1.09 7.21
N VAL A 36 9.63 -0.09 6.75
CA VAL A 36 8.74 -1.05 6.11
C VAL A 36 7.68 -1.58 7.09
N ARG A 37 8.05 -1.88 8.35
CA ARG A 37 7.11 -2.33 9.39
C ARG A 37 6.00 -1.31 9.62
N LEU A 38 6.37 -0.05 9.83
CA LEU A 38 5.41 1.06 10.03
C LEU A 38 4.47 1.23 8.84
N GLU A 39 4.93 1.01 7.62
CA GLU A 39 4.08 1.09 6.43
C GLU A 39 3.17 -0.12 6.26
N LEU A 40 3.61 -1.32 6.66
CA LEU A 40 2.77 -2.52 6.66
C LEU A 40 1.65 -2.44 7.72
N GLU A 41 1.90 -1.81 8.87
CA GLU A 41 0.88 -1.56 9.89
C GLU A 41 -0.25 -0.65 9.38
N LYS A 42 0.03 0.21 8.40
CA LYS A 42 -0.97 1.09 7.77
C LYS A 42 -1.84 0.37 6.74
N LEU A 43 -1.49 -0.85 6.34
CA LEU A 43 -2.31 -1.65 5.42
C LEU A 43 -3.54 -2.21 6.15
N PRO A 44 -4.69 -2.36 5.47
CA PRO A 44 -5.83 -3.12 5.99
C PRO A 44 -5.45 -4.56 6.32
N ASP A 45 -6.17 -5.17 7.27
CA ASP A 45 -5.85 -6.52 7.76
C ASP A 45 -5.85 -7.58 6.65
N SER A 46 -6.79 -7.52 5.71
CA SER A 46 -6.80 -8.43 4.55
C SER A 46 -5.59 -8.27 3.62
N GLU A 47 -5.04 -7.06 3.50
CA GLU A 47 -3.81 -6.81 2.75
C GLU A 47 -2.58 -7.27 3.54
N ARG A 48 -2.58 -7.08 4.86
CA ARG A 48 -1.50 -7.52 5.76
C ARG A 48 -1.40 -9.04 5.82
N GLU A 49 -2.54 -9.73 5.95
CA GLU A 49 -2.63 -11.19 5.93
C GLU A 49 -2.11 -11.75 4.59
N PHE A 50 -2.48 -11.12 3.47
CA PHE A 50 -1.92 -11.49 2.16
C PHE A 50 -0.40 -11.33 2.13
N VAL A 51 0.13 -10.20 2.64
CA VAL A 51 1.57 -9.94 2.70
C VAL A 51 2.28 -10.98 3.54
N GLU A 52 1.74 -11.33 4.70
CA GLU A 52 2.30 -12.35 5.60
C GLU A 52 2.37 -13.72 4.90
N LEU A 53 1.26 -14.19 4.37
CA LEU A 53 1.20 -15.47 3.67
C LEU A 53 2.12 -15.50 2.44
N TYR A 54 2.15 -14.43 1.66
CA TYR A 54 2.88 -14.39 0.39
C TYR A 54 4.38 -14.12 0.56
N TRP A 55 4.76 -13.09 1.31
CA TRP A 55 6.15 -12.65 1.42
C TRP A 55 6.90 -13.29 2.57
N PHE A 56 6.23 -13.64 3.68
CA PHE A 56 6.89 -14.22 4.85
C PHE A 56 6.82 -15.74 4.86
N GLN A 57 5.65 -16.29 4.54
CA GLN A 57 5.47 -17.75 4.52
C GLN A 57 5.75 -18.37 3.14
N GLY A 58 6.05 -17.54 2.13
CA GLY A 58 6.41 -18.01 0.78
C GLY A 58 5.30 -18.76 0.05
N ARG A 59 4.03 -18.61 0.47
CA ARG A 59 2.89 -19.30 -0.13
C ARG A 59 2.67 -18.81 -1.56
N SER A 60 2.28 -19.70 -2.45
CA SER A 60 1.86 -19.34 -3.79
C SER A 60 0.50 -18.64 -3.77
N THR A 61 0.21 -17.81 -4.78
CA THR A 61 -1.10 -17.16 -4.92
C THR A 61 -2.24 -18.18 -4.97
N SER A 62 -2.03 -19.37 -5.53
CA SER A 62 -3.03 -20.44 -5.56
C SER A 62 -3.31 -21.06 -4.18
N GLU A 63 -2.32 -21.11 -3.29
CA GLU A 63 -2.51 -21.56 -1.91
C GLU A 63 -3.23 -20.50 -1.09
N ILE A 64 -2.81 -19.25 -1.23
CA ILE A 64 -3.45 -18.12 -0.54
C ILE A 64 -4.90 -17.96 -0.98
N ALA A 65 -5.19 -18.14 -2.27
CA ALA A 65 -6.56 -18.09 -2.80
C ALA A 65 -7.48 -19.12 -2.12
N ARG A 66 -6.95 -20.32 -1.83
CA ARG A 66 -7.68 -21.35 -1.09
C ARG A 66 -7.85 -21.00 0.38
N LEU A 67 -6.81 -20.49 1.02
CA LEU A 67 -6.83 -20.11 2.44
C LEU A 67 -7.82 -18.94 2.69
N LEU A 68 -7.77 -17.92 1.84
CA LEU A 68 -8.59 -16.71 1.95
C LEU A 68 -9.93 -16.82 1.20
N ASN A 69 -10.29 -18.03 0.73
CA ASN A 69 -11.50 -18.32 -0.04
C ASN A 69 -11.82 -17.27 -1.14
N CYS A 70 -10.81 -16.89 -1.93
CA CYS A 70 -10.93 -15.86 -2.96
C CYS A 70 -10.37 -16.31 -4.32
N LYS A 71 -10.74 -15.62 -5.40
CA LYS A 71 -10.27 -15.96 -6.75
C LYS A 71 -8.80 -15.59 -6.93
N PRO A 72 -7.93 -16.45 -7.52
CA PRO A 72 -6.51 -16.16 -7.70
C PRO A 72 -6.20 -14.87 -8.48
N TYR A 73 -7.05 -14.50 -9.45
CA TYR A 73 -6.93 -13.25 -10.20
C TYR A 73 -7.02 -12.01 -9.29
N ASN A 74 -7.84 -12.08 -8.24
CA ASN A 74 -7.98 -10.99 -7.28
C ASN A 74 -6.68 -10.80 -6.49
N LEU A 75 -5.93 -11.88 -6.21
CA LEU A 75 -4.67 -11.82 -5.47
C LEU A 75 -3.52 -11.20 -6.27
N VAL A 76 -3.46 -11.40 -7.59
CA VAL A 76 -2.46 -10.72 -8.44
C VAL A 76 -2.71 -9.22 -8.44
N ASN A 77 -3.96 -8.80 -8.56
CA ASN A 77 -4.34 -7.40 -8.49
C ASN A 77 -4.13 -6.80 -7.09
N LEU A 78 -4.40 -7.59 -6.04
CA LEU A 78 -4.15 -7.24 -4.65
C LEU A 78 -2.66 -6.99 -4.42
N ASN A 79 -1.79 -7.91 -4.84
CA ASN A 79 -0.34 -7.75 -4.73
C ASN A 79 0.15 -6.49 -5.46
N ARG A 80 -0.34 -6.24 -6.69
CA ARG A 80 -0.01 -5.00 -7.43
C ARG A 80 -0.48 -3.75 -6.69
N ARG A 81 -1.66 -3.77 -6.07
CA ARG A 81 -2.20 -2.66 -5.27
C ARG A 81 -1.34 -2.41 -4.04
N ILE A 82 -1.01 -3.46 -3.28
CA ILE A 82 -0.16 -3.39 -2.09
C ILE A 82 1.23 -2.84 -2.45
N MET A 83 1.87 -3.38 -3.49
CA MET A 83 3.17 -2.88 -3.94
C MET A 83 3.14 -1.41 -4.34
N ARG A 84 2.04 -0.95 -4.94
CA ARG A 84 1.88 0.47 -5.29
C ARG A 84 1.71 1.34 -4.04
N LYS A 85 0.91 0.88 -3.07
CA LYS A 85 0.73 1.56 -1.77
C LYS A 85 2.08 1.74 -1.07
N LEU A 86 2.81 0.64 -0.90
CA LEU A 86 4.11 0.64 -0.24
C LEU A 86 5.16 1.47 -0.98
N LYS A 87 5.22 1.40 -2.32
CA LYS A 87 6.12 2.25 -3.10
C LYS A 87 5.85 3.74 -2.87
N ASN A 88 4.58 4.13 -2.86
CA ASN A 88 4.21 5.53 -2.67
C ASN A 88 4.48 5.99 -1.24
N SER A 89 4.22 5.14 -0.24
CA SER A 89 4.38 5.54 1.16
C SER A 89 5.84 5.50 1.62
N LEU A 90 6.65 4.57 1.10
CA LEU A 90 8.09 4.51 1.35
C LEU A 90 8.89 5.46 0.45
N ALA A 91 8.26 6.18 -0.50
CA ALA A 91 8.98 7.00 -1.47
C ALA A 91 9.89 8.03 -0.77
N ASP A 92 9.33 8.84 0.13
CA ASP A 92 10.09 9.87 0.85
C ASP A 92 11.25 9.26 1.67
N PHE A 93 11.01 8.13 2.35
CA PHE A 93 12.06 7.40 3.08
C PHE A 93 13.18 6.91 2.14
N VAL A 94 12.83 6.38 0.96
CA VAL A 94 13.81 5.91 -0.02
C VAL A 94 14.64 7.07 -0.57
N GLU A 95 14.03 8.23 -0.82
CA GLU A 95 14.76 9.41 -1.28
C GLU A 95 15.76 9.90 -0.23
N GLU A 96 15.35 9.93 1.03
CA GLU A 96 16.21 10.36 2.14
C GLU A 96 17.35 9.37 2.41
N GLU A 97 17.03 8.08 2.59
CA GLU A 97 18.00 7.06 3.02
C GLU A 97 18.93 6.60 1.90
N PHE A 98 18.51 6.70 0.63
CA PHE A 98 19.32 6.26 -0.51
C PHE A 98 19.76 7.39 -1.43
N ARG A 99 19.30 8.64 -1.21
CA ARG A 99 19.57 9.79 -2.10
C ARG A 99 19.20 9.52 -3.56
N LEU A 100 18.19 8.66 -3.76
CA LEU A 100 17.64 8.32 -5.06
C LEU A 100 16.43 9.22 -5.32
N ARG A 101 16.14 9.54 -6.57
CA ARG A 101 14.83 10.10 -6.91
C ARG A 101 13.84 8.95 -6.99
N ALA A 102 12.92 8.89 -6.06
CA ALA A 102 11.81 7.96 -6.12
C ALA A 102 10.86 8.43 -7.22
N ASP A 103 10.32 7.49 -7.98
CA ASP A 103 9.26 7.78 -8.94
C ASP A 103 7.98 8.05 -8.14
N HIS A 104 7.84 9.28 -7.66
CA HIS A 104 6.60 9.79 -7.08
C HIS A 104 5.59 9.76 -8.22
N GLN A 105 4.72 8.74 -8.25
CA GLN A 105 3.55 8.74 -9.12
C GLN A 105 2.60 9.85 -8.67
N GLY A 106 2.94 11.11 -8.96
CA GLY A 106 2.25 12.36 -8.62
C GLY A 106 1.61 12.37 -7.24
N LYS A 107 2.17 13.11 -6.28
CA LYS A 107 1.57 13.31 -4.94
C LYS A 107 0.06 13.52 -5.06
N CYS A 108 -0.73 12.52 -4.62
CA CYS A 108 -2.17 12.54 -4.77
C CYS A 108 -2.70 13.76 -3.99
N ARG A 109 -3.38 14.67 -4.69
CA ARG A 109 -3.86 15.92 -4.09
C ARG A 109 -4.82 15.70 -2.91
N ILE A 110 -5.49 14.54 -2.87
CA ILE A 110 -6.33 14.16 -1.74
C ILE A 110 -5.46 13.66 -0.58
N CYS A 111 -4.47 12.80 -0.83
CA CYS A 111 -3.58 12.27 0.22
C CYS A 111 -2.73 13.36 0.89
N CYS A 112 -2.34 14.39 0.15
CA CYS A 112 -1.50 15.47 0.67
C CYS A 112 -2.30 16.60 1.34
N HIS A 113 -3.63 16.47 1.42
CA HIS A 113 -4.47 17.48 2.06
C HIS A 113 -4.50 17.28 3.58
N PRO A 114 -4.44 18.35 4.40
CA PRO A 114 -4.47 18.23 5.87
C PRO A 114 -5.73 17.55 6.41
N ASP A 115 -6.89 17.78 5.78
CA ASP A 115 -8.16 17.13 6.14
C ASP A 115 -8.42 15.79 5.40
N VAL A 116 -7.38 15.04 5.04
CA VAL A 116 -7.50 13.79 4.26
C VAL A 116 -8.51 12.80 4.84
N GLU A 117 -8.58 12.65 6.17
CA GLU A 117 -9.52 11.73 6.82
C GLU A 117 -10.99 12.16 6.63
N LYS A 118 -11.28 13.46 6.72
CA LYS A 118 -12.64 13.99 6.47
C LYS A 118 -13.02 13.82 5.01
N ILE A 119 -12.07 14.07 4.11
CA ILE A 119 -12.26 13.85 2.67
C ILE A 119 -12.56 12.37 2.41
N ASN A 120 -11.76 11.45 2.96
CA ASN A 120 -11.94 10.02 2.82
C ASN A 120 -13.32 9.58 3.31
N LEU A 121 -13.79 10.08 4.45
CA LEU A 121 -15.12 9.79 4.98
C LEU A 121 -16.23 10.24 4.02
N LYS A 122 -16.12 11.45 3.46
CA LYS A 122 -17.07 11.95 2.45
C LYS A 122 -17.04 11.13 1.16
N LEU A 123 -15.85 10.78 0.67
CA LEU A 123 -15.70 9.97 -0.53
C LEU A 123 -16.27 8.54 -0.34
N LYS A 124 -16.08 7.94 0.84
CA LYS A 124 -16.67 6.64 1.22
C LYS A 124 -18.20 6.67 1.29
N SER A 125 -18.78 7.79 1.69
CA SER A 125 -20.24 7.93 1.85
C SER A 125 -21.03 7.96 0.52
N LYS A 126 -20.34 8.05 -0.61
CA LYS A 126 -20.94 8.16 -1.94
C LYS A 126 -21.66 6.87 -2.33
N LYS A 127 -22.93 6.98 -2.72
CA LYS A 127 -23.73 5.83 -3.14
C LYS A 127 -23.39 5.39 -4.57
N PRO A 128 -23.61 4.12 -4.95
CA PRO A 128 -23.27 3.63 -6.29
C PRO A 128 -23.92 4.44 -7.43
N HIS A 129 -25.19 4.84 -7.26
CA HIS A 129 -25.97 5.59 -8.26
C HIS A 129 -25.64 7.09 -8.32
N GLU A 130 -24.90 7.64 -7.37
CA GLU A 130 -24.54 9.05 -7.38
C GLU A 130 -23.43 9.35 -8.39
N THR A 131 -23.47 10.54 -8.97
CA THR A 131 -22.41 11.00 -9.88
C THR A 131 -21.25 11.62 -9.11
N TYR A 132 -20.03 11.50 -9.64
CA TYR A 132 -18.85 12.13 -9.05
C TYR A 132 -18.84 13.67 -9.17
N ARG A 133 -19.77 14.28 -9.91
CA ARG A 133 -19.83 15.74 -10.12
C ARG A 133 -20.04 16.49 -8.81
N GLY A 134 -20.88 15.96 -7.92
CA GLY A 134 -21.11 16.54 -6.59
C GLY A 134 -19.85 16.50 -5.74
N LEU A 135 -19.17 15.34 -5.71
CA LEU A 135 -17.89 15.19 -4.99
C LEU A 135 -16.80 16.10 -5.55
N ILE A 136 -16.67 16.22 -6.87
CA ILE A 136 -15.69 17.13 -7.49
C ILE A 136 -15.94 18.58 -7.07
N ARG A 137 -17.21 19.02 -7.08
CA ARG A 137 -17.57 20.36 -6.63
C ARG A 137 -17.23 20.55 -5.15
N LEU A 138 -17.61 19.60 -4.30
CA LEU A 138 -17.31 19.61 -2.87
C LEU A 138 -15.80 19.68 -2.60
N LEU A 139 -14.99 18.86 -3.27
CA LEU A 139 -13.53 18.88 -3.12
C LEU A 139 -12.93 20.23 -3.50
N LYS A 140 -13.46 20.86 -4.55
CA LYS A 140 -12.99 22.18 -4.99
C LYS A 140 -13.43 23.29 -4.03
N THR A 141 -14.68 23.28 -3.60
CA THR A 141 -15.28 24.37 -2.79
C THR A 141 -14.84 24.28 -1.34
N ASP A 142 -14.91 23.10 -0.73
CA ASP A 142 -14.74 22.93 0.71
C ASP A 142 -13.27 22.67 1.09
N TYR A 143 -12.48 22.14 0.15
CA TYR A 143 -11.08 21.71 0.40
C TYR A 143 -10.07 22.34 -0.58
N GLY A 144 -10.50 23.18 -1.53
CA GLY A 144 -9.59 23.80 -2.50
C GLY A 144 -8.90 22.82 -3.47
N ILE A 145 -9.35 21.56 -3.53
CA ILE A 145 -8.74 20.52 -4.36
C ILE A 145 -9.39 20.55 -5.75
N ASP A 146 -8.66 21.07 -6.74
CA ASP A 146 -9.11 21.09 -8.13
C ASP A 146 -8.85 19.74 -8.81
N ILE A 147 -9.90 18.91 -8.92
CA ILE A 147 -9.92 17.66 -9.68
C ILE A 147 -10.82 17.83 -10.89
N LYS A 148 -10.26 17.60 -12.09
CA LYS A 148 -11.00 17.76 -13.35
C LYS A 148 -11.82 16.53 -13.73
N THR A 149 -11.42 15.36 -13.26
CA THR A 149 -11.96 14.08 -13.75
C THR A 149 -12.26 13.11 -12.60
N PRO A 150 -13.35 12.32 -12.69
CA PRO A 150 -13.67 11.29 -11.68
C PRO A 150 -12.54 10.27 -11.47
N GLN A 151 -11.71 10.03 -12.48
CA GLN A 151 -10.62 9.06 -12.46
C GLN A 151 -9.61 9.34 -11.34
N ALA A 152 -9.38 10.61 -10.99
CA ALA A 152 -8.50 10.95 -9.86
C ALA A 152 -9.11 10.50 -8.52
N ILE A 153 -10.41 10.69 -8.32
CA ILE A 153 -11.14 10.24 -7.13
C ILE A 153 -11.18 8.71 -7.08
N ILE A 154 -11.50 8.07 -8.20
CA ILE A 154 -11.55 6.60 -8.30
C ILE A 154 -10.16 6.00 -8.03
N GLY A 155 -9.10 6.60 -8.59
CA GLY A 155 -7.72 6.20 -8.34
C GLY A 155 -7.39 6.33 -6.86
N HIS A 156 -7.79 7.44 -6.23
CA HIS A 156 -7.60 7.64 -4.79
C HIS A 156 -8.32 6.60 -3.94
N LEU A 157 -9.62 6.40 -4.18
CA LEU A 157 -10.41 5.38 -3.51
C LEU A 157 -9.78 3.99 -3.65
N LYS A 158 -9.30 3.65 -4.86
CA LYS A 158 -8.77 2.32 -5.14
C LYS A 158 -7.38 2.07 -4.59
N TYR A 159 -6.49 3.07 -4.63
CA TYR A 159 -5.06 2.88 -4.36
C TYR A 159 -4.57 3.52 -3.07
N HIS A 160 -5.32 4.44 -2.49
CA HIS A 160 -4.89 5.19 -1.31
C HIS A 160 -5.82 5.02 -0.12
N LEU A 161 -7.08 4.66 -0.36
CA LEU A 161 -8.03 4.42 0.71
C LEU A 161 -7.77 3.07 1.39
N ARG A 162 -7.83 3.09 2.73
CA ARG A 162 -7.88 1.89 3.56
C ARG A 162 -9.30 1.33 3.50
N GLU A 163 -9.48 0.22 2.79
CA GLU A 163 -10.71 -0.58 2.83
C GLU A 163 -10.52 -1.64 3.90
N GLU A 164 -11.19 -1.51 5.04
CA GLU A 164 -11.51 -2.66 5.88
C GLU A 164 -12.57 -3.45 5.12
N LEU A 165 -12.27 -4.71 4.79
CA LEU A 165 -13.22 -5.67 4.24
C LEU A 165 -13.95 -6.35 5.39
#